data_AF-A0A952R0Y8-F1
#
_entry.id   AF-A0A952R0Y8-F1
#
_cell.length_a   1.000
_cell.length_b   1.000
_cell.length_c   1.000
_cell.angle_alpha   90.00
_cell.angle_beta   90.00
_cell.angle_gamma   90.00
#
_symmetry.space_group_name_H-M   'P 1'
#
loop_
_entity.id
_entity.type
_entity.pdbx_description
1 polymer ?
#
loop_
_entity_poly.entity_id
_entity_poly.type
_entity_poly.pdbx_seq_one_letter_code
_entity_poly.pdbx_strand_id
1 'polypeptide(L)'
;MTTTDLATFTARRRDALRERLRNEGLDAFITFHPANRRYLTGFDGSFGFALVSAESSDSDVLLTDWRYVTQASQQSPALEIVELKKDKHLWSPLGQALAARGAKRLGFESVRAPHAWHADGSDWLDEEDVEWVPTKGVVERLRSIKDAYEVERLKRAQEVADAVFAEVLPLVRPGVTERALAIELRHRIELAGAENYPGLPIVASGWRAALPHGRASTKVVEKGEFVLFDFGALVDGYHSDMTRTVACGEVSAEHRAIYDLVALSERAGVELAAAGVTGQAIDRACRDPII
;
A
#
# COMPACT_ATOMS: atom_id res chain seq x y z
N MET A 1 -20.44 2.85 1.16
CA MET A 1 -19.88 4.17 1.55
C MET A 1 -19.61 4.99 0.30
N THR A 2 -19.95 6.28 0.30
CA THR A 2 -19.92 7.15 -0.89
C THR A 2 -18.60 7.92 -1.00
N THR A 3 -18.36 8.58 -2.13
CA THR A 3 -17.24 9.53 -2.35
C THR A 3 -17.17 10.64 -1.28
N THR A 4 -18.30 10.97 -0.66
CA THR A 4 -18.41 11.94 0.46
C THR A 4 -17.66 11.47 1.71
N ASP A 5 -17.54 10.16 1.93
CA ASP A 5 -16.84 9.61 3.09
C ASP A 5 -15.33 9.82 2.96
N LEU A 6 -14.74 9.51 1.80
CA LEU A 6 -13.29 9.61 1.57
C LEU A 6 -12.76 11.04 1.75
N ALA A 7 -13.47 12.06 1.25
CA ALA A 7 -13.06 13.46 1.38
C ALA A 7 -12.94 13.89 2.86
N THR A 8 -13.82 13.40 3.71
CA THR A 8 -13.79 13.65 5.16
C THR A 8 -12.58 13.01 5.82
N PHE A 9 -12.26 11.75 5.47
CA PHE A 9 -11.09 11.07 6.00
C PHE A 9 -9.78 11.68 5.51
N THR A 10 -9.66 12.03 4.23
CA THR A 10 -8.45 12.67 3.71
C THR A 10 -8.20 14.04 4.35
N ALA A 11 -9.24 14.84 4.60
CA ALA A 11 -9.12 16.09 5.35
C ALA A 11 -8.55 15.86 6.76
N ARG A 12 -9.13 14.94 7.53
CA ARG A 12 -8.63 14.59 8.88
C ARG A 12 -7.17 14.11 8.88
N ARG A 13 -6.77 13.35 7.86
CA ARG A 13 -5.38 12.89 7.69
C ARG A 13 -4.42 14.05 7.44
N ARG A 14 -4.83 15.04 6.63
CA ARG A 14 -4.07 16.28 6.42
C ARG A 14 -4.01 17.12 7.69
N ASP A 15 -5.08 17.18 8.49
CA ASP A 15 -5.08 17.87 9.79
C ASP A 15 -4.11 17.22 10.79
N ALA A 16 -4.11 15.89 10.90
CA ALA A 16 -3.17 15.16 11.74
C ALA A 16 -1.71 15.35 11.28
N LEU A 17 -1.48 15.39 9.96
CA LEU A 17 -0.17 15.75 9.40
C LEU A 17 0.22 17.18 9.80
N ARG A 18 -0.69 18.13 9.67
CA ARG A 18 -0.47 19.56 9.98
C ARG A 18 -0.02 19.78 11.41
N GLU A 19 -0.66 19.13 12.38
CA GLU A 19 -0.23 19.19 13.79
C GLU A 19 1.21 18.71 13.97
N ARG A 20 1.59 17.66 13.24
CA ARG A 20 2.93 17.11 13.26
C ARG A 20 3.96 18.06 12.64
N LEU A 21 3.61 18.74 11.54
CA LEU A 21 4.49 19.74 10.92
C LEU A 21 4.80 20.88 11.89
N ARG A 22 3.79 21.40 12.60
CA ARG A 22 3.97 22.44 13.62
C ARG A 22 4.92 21.99 14.73
N ASN A 23 4.77 20.75 15.21
CA ASN A 23 5.65 20.20 16.25
C ASN A 23 7.11 20.01 15.79
N GLU A 24 7.33 19.81 14.47
CA GLU A 24 8.66 19.67 13.87
C GLU A 24 9.23 21.01 13.35
N GLY A 25 8.50 22.12 13.54
CA GLY A 25 8.89 23.44 13.04
C GLY A 25 8.99 23.49 11.51
N LEU A 26 8.09 22.79 10.81
CA LEU A 26 7.96 22.80 9.35
C LEU A 26 6.76 23.65 8.95
N ASP A 27 6.89 24.42 7.89
CA ASP A 27 5.82 25.28 7.36
C ASP A 27 4.93 24.54 6.35
N ALA A 28 5.50 23.56 5.66
CA ALA A 28 4.78 22.72 4.72
C ALA A 28 5.45 21.34 4.57
N PHE A 29 4.75 20.41 3.94
CA PHE A 29 5.27 19.08 3.61
C PHE A 29 4.85 18.65 2.21
N ILE A 30 5.81 18.15 1.42
CA ILE A 30 5.57 17.59 0.09
C ILE A 30 5.78 16.08 0.07
N THR A 31 4.82 15.36 -0.51
CA THR A 31 4.91 13.91 -0.77
C THR A 31 5.10 13.61 -2.25
N PHE A 32 6.04 12.70 -2.53
CA PHE A 32 6.33 12.17 -3.87
C PHE A 32 5.76 10.77 -4.05
N HIS A 33 5.57 10.05 -2.94
CA HIS A 33 5.16 8.65 -2.99
C HIS A 33 3.67 8.51 -3.34
N PRO A 34 3.30 7.76 -4.40
CA PRO A 34 1.91 7.63 -4.84
C PRO A 34 0.93 7.23 -3.74
N ALA A 35 1.32 6.30 -2.87
CA ALA A 35 0.46 5.86 -1.77
C ALA A 35 0.21 6.96 -0.72
N ASN A 36 1.19 7.84 -0.48
CA ASN A 36 1.06 8.91 0.50
C ASN A 36 0.23 10.08 -0.09
N ARG A 37 0.42 10.38 -1.39
CA ARG A 37 -0.48 11.26 -2.14
C ARG A 37 -1.93 10.77 -2.09
N ARG A 38 -2.21 9.52 -2.48
CA ARG A 38 -3.57 8.95 -2.43
C ARG A 38 -4.14 8.96 -1.01
N TYR A 39 -3.32 8.64 0.00
CA TYR A 39 -3.75 8.68 1.40
C TYR A 39 -4.20 10.08 1.87
N LEU A 40 -3.45 11.12 1.49
CA LEU A 40 -3.69 12.50 1.91
C LEU A 40 -4.74 13.23 1.07
N THR A 41 -4.94 12.85 -0.19
CA THR A 41 -5.78 13.63 -1.12
C THR A 41 -6.91 12.83 -1.76
N GLY A 42 -6.85 11.50 -1.73
CA GLY A 42 -7.75 10.62 -2.46
C GLY A 42 -7.41 10.45 -3.94
N PHE A 43 -6.44 11.21 -4.47
CA PHE A 43 -6.08 11.18 -5.88
C PHE A 43 -5.21 9.96 -6.23
N ASP A 44 -5.67 9.18 -7.20
CA ASP A 44 -5.05 7.91 -7.62
C ASP A 44 -4.29 7.99 -8.96
N GLY A 45 -4.18 9.19 -9.56
CA GLY A 45 -3.43 9.39 -10.80
C GLY A 45 -1.95 9.01 -10.65
N SER A 46 -1.30 8.63 -11.75
CA SER A 46 0.06 8.06 -11.70
C SER A 46 1.17 9.10 -11.43
N PHE A 47 0.88 10.38 -11.59
CA PHE A 47 1.84 11.47 -11.40
C PHE A 47 1.21 12.63 -10.62
N GLY A 48 2.02 13.30 -9.80
CA GLY A 48 1.62 14.46 -9.00
C GLY A 48 2.16 14.41 -7.57
N PHE A 49 2.07 15.53 -6.87
CA PHE A 49 2.60 15.76 -5.53
C PHE A 49 1.51 16.41 -4.67
N ALA A 50 1.40 16.01 -3.41
CA ALA A 50 0.56 16.75 -2.46
C ALA A 50 1.44 17.61 -1.57
N LEU A 51 1.07 18.89 -1.44
CA LEU A 51 1.66 19.85 -0.53
C LEU A 51 0.64 20.13 0.57
N VAL A 52 1.00 19.83 1.82
CA VAL A 52 0.16 20.11 2.99
C VAL A 52 0.79 21.25 3.78
N SER A 53 0.03 22.31 4.02
CA SER A 53 0.50 23.48 4.79
C SER A 53 0.38 23.23 6.29
N ALA A 54 1.33 23.74 7.07
CA ALA A 54 1.28 23.77 8.53
C ALA A 54 0.27 24.82 9.05
N GLU A 55 -0.04 25.86 8.28
CA GLU A 55 -0.86 26.98 8.71
C GLU A 55 -2.36 26.66 8.63
N SER A 56 -2.86 26.37 7.43
CA SER A 56 -4.30 26.22 7.14
C SER A 56 -4.58 25.10 6.14
N SER A 57 -5.80 24.54 6.20
CA SER A 57 -6.32 23.56 5.23
C SER A 57 -6.60 24.16 3.86
N ASP A 58 -6.97 25.44 3.80
CA ASP A 58 -7.26 26.15 2.54
C ASP A 58 -6.00 26.33 1.68
N SER A 59 -4.83 26.05 2.28
CA SER A 59 -3.53 26.10 1.65
C SER A 59 -3.05 24.73 1.18
N ASP A 60 -3.83 23.65 1.27
CA ASP A 60 -3.38 22.35 0.75
C ASP A 60 -3.47 22.31 -0.80
N VAL A 61 -2.41 21.82 -1.45
CA VAL A 61 -2.29 21.79 -2.92
C VAL A 61 -2.07 20.37 -3.43
N LEU A 62 -2.69 20.06 -4.56
CA LEU A 62 -2.32 18.91 -5.38
C LEU A 62 -1.69 19.42 -6.68
N LEU A 63 -0.37 19.22 -6.81
CA LEU A 63 0.38 19.55 -8.01
C LEU A 63 0.35 18.36 -8.97
N THR A 64 -0.02 18.56 -10.22
CA THR A 64 0.00 17.49 -11.23
C THR A 64 0.15 18.04 -12.63
N ASP A 65 0.51 17.24 -13.62
CA ASP A 65 0.52 17.68 -15.01
C ASP A 65 -0.88 17.72 -15.64
N TRP A 66 -0.96 18.36 -16.81
CA TRP A 66 -2.19 18.58 -17.57
C TRP A 66 -3.06 17.33 -17.78
N ARG A 67 -2.46 16.13 -17.86
CA ARG A 67 -3.19 14.86 -18.10
C ARG A 67 -4.17 14.55 -16.97
N TYR A 68 -3.85 15.05 -15.78
CA TYR A 68 -4.51 14.67 -14.55
C TYR A 68 -5.29 15.82 -13.91
N VAL A 69 -5.24 17.05 -14.43
CA VAL A 69 -5.94 18.20 -13.83
C VAL A 69 -7.43 17.92 -13.64
N THR A 70 -8.12 17.41 -14.65
CA THR A 70 -9.55 17.08 -14.54
C THR A 70 -9.82 15.99 -13.51
N GLN A 71 -9.00 14.93 -13.50
CA GLN A 71 -9.12 13.83 -12.53
C GLN A 71 -8.86 14.31 -11.10
N ALA A 72 -7.81 15.11 -10.91
CA ALA A 72 -7.43 15.69 -9.63
C ALA A 72 -8.54 16.59 -9.07
N SER A 73 -9.15 17.45 -9.89
CA SER A 73 -10.28 18.29 -9.47
C SER A 73 -11.51 17.47 -9.05
N GLN A 74 -11.74 16.30 -9.67
CA GLN A 74 -12.86 15.42 -9.34
C GLN A 74 -12.60 14.62 -8.05
N GLN A 75 -11.38 14.11 -7.88
CA GLN A 75 -11.02 13.23 -6.76
C GLN A 75 -10.61 13.99 -5.50
N SER A 76 -10.10 15.22 -5.66
CA SER A 76 -9.59 16.06 -4.58
C SER A 76 -10.21 17.47 -4.60
N PRO A 77 -11.54 17.62 -4.58
CA PRO A 77 -12.22 18.92 -4.73
C PRO A 77 -11.96 19.91 -3.59
N ALA A 78 -11.40 19.44 -2.47
CA ALA A 78 -11.04 20.27 -1.32
C ALA A 78 -9.61 20.87 -1.41
N LEU A 79 -8.85 20.55 -2.46
CA LEU A 79 -7.48 21.03 -2.65
C LEU A 79 -7.42 22.01 -3.82
N GLU A 80 -6.48 22.96 -3.72
CA GLU A 80 -6.07 23.74 -4.88
C GLU A 80 -5.35 22.81 -5.88
N ILE A 81 -5.80 22.79 -7.14
CA ILE A 81 -5.15 21.99 -8.19
C ILE A 81 -4.21 22.90 -8.97
N VAL A 82 -2.90 22.64 -8.84
CA VAL A 82 -1.85 23.40 -9.53
C VAL A 82 -1.28 22.56 -10.66
N GLU A 83 -1.36 23.08 -11.88
CA GLU A 83 -0.78 22.40 -13.02
C GLU A 83 0.75 22.59 -13.06
N LEU A 84 1.49 21.49 -13.12
CA LEU A 84 2.94 21.46 -13.33
C LEU A 84 3.27 21.81 -14.79
N LYS A 85 3.16 23.09 -15.14
CA LYS A 85 3.64 23.63 -16.41
C LYS A 85 5.11 23.99 -16.28
N LYS A 86 5.95 23.37 -17.10
CA LYS A 86 7.34 23.79 -17.24
C LYS A 86 7.39 25.12 -17.97
N ASP A 87 7.49 26.21 -17.20
CA ASP A 87 7.85 27.53 -17.73
C ASP A 87 9.38 27.68 -17.68
N LYS A 88 9.93 27.95 -16.50
CA LYS A 88 11.38 28.08 -16.26
C LYS A 88 12.02 26.82 -15.68
N HIS A 89 11.36 26.21 -14.71
CA HIS A 89 11.84 25.05 -13.96
C HIS A 89 10.70 24.09 -13.62
N LEU A 90 11.00 22.81 -13.37
CA LEU A 90 10.00 21.83 -12.95
C LEU A 90 9.32 22.24 -11.64
N TRP A 91 10.09 22.83 -10.72
CA TRP A 91 9.63 23.24 -9.40
C TRP A 91 9.02 24.65 -9.35
N SER A 92 9.02 25.40 -10.46
CA SER A 92 8.45 26.76 -10.50
C SER A 92 7.04 26.85 -9.90
N PRO A 93 6.08 25.97 -10.25
CA PRO A 93 4.76 25.97 -9.62
C PRO A 93 4.78 25.62 -8.13
N LEU A 94 5.74 24.80 -7.68
CA LEU A 94 5.90 24.46 -6.27
C LEU A 94 6.35 25.68 -5.46
N GLY A 95 7.38 26.41 -5.86
CA GLY A 95 7.79 27.60 -5.10
C GLY A 95 6.81 28.75 -5.21
N GLN A 96 6.05 28.89 -6.30
CA GLN A 96 4.89 29.80 -6.31
C GLN A 96 3.87 29.42 -5.23
N ALA A 97 3.57 28.12 -5.09
CA ALA A 97 2.69 27.64 -4.04
C ALA A 97 3.27 27.89 -2.64
N LEU A 98 4.57 27.68 -2.43
CA LEU A 98 5.25 27.93 -1.15
C LEU A 98 5.29 29.42 -0.79
N ALA A 99 5.64 30.28 -1.75
CA ALA A 99 5.70 31.73 -1.58
C ALA A 99 4.33 32.33 -1.24
N ALA A 100 3.27 31.86 -1.92
CA ALA A 100 1.88 32.25 -1.60
C ALA A 100 1.45 31.90 -0.16
N ARG A 101 2.19 30.99 0.50
CA ARG A 101 1.95 30.51 1.87
C ARG A 101 3.00 31.02 2.87
N GLY A 102 3.96 31.84 2.42
CA GLY A 102 5.08 32.28 3.25
C GLY A 102 5.92 31.12 3.82
N ALA A 103 5.90 29.95 3.19
CA ALA A 103 6.57 28.76 3.71
C ALA A 103 8.08 28.84 3.46
N LYS A 104 8.88 28.68 4.52
CA LYS A 104 10.34 28.76 4.50
C LYS A 104 11.02 27.44 4.83
N ARG A 105 10.32 26.52 5.48
CA ARG A 105 10.82 25.18 5.83
C ARG A 105 9.91 24.11 5.27
N LEU A 106 10.31 23.53 4.14
CA LEU A 106 9.56 22.49 3.45
C LEU A 106 10.06 21.10 3.86
N GLY A 107 9.23 20.30 4.54
CA GLY A 107 9.53 18.90 4.78
C GLY A 107 9.31 18.03 3.53
N PHE A 108 10.11 16.97 3.37
CA PHE A 108 9.86 15.96 2.33
C PHE A 108 10.22 14.54 2.73
N GLU A 109 9.71 13.57 1.95
CA GLU A 109 9.92 12.13 2.13
C GLU A 109 11.31 11.68 1.68
N SER A 110 12.34 11.89 2.50
CA SER A 110 13.73 11.64 2.12
C SER A 110 14.06 10.19 1.76
N VAL A 111 13.21 9.24 2.17
CA VAL A 111 13.35 7.80 1.87
C VAL A 111 12.70 7.42 0.52
N ARG A 112 11.77 8.23 0.03
CA ARG A 112 10.97 7.93 -1.18
C ARG A 112 11.22 8.89 -2.33
N ALA A 113 11.76 10.08 -2.06
CA ALA A 113 12.07 11.07 -3.07
C ALA A 113 13.17 10.56 -4.02
N PRO A 114 12.95 10.59 -5.34
CA PRO A 114 14.02 10.35 -6.30
C PRO A 114 15.17 11.34 -6.09
N HIS A 115 16.41 10.85 -6.01
CA HIS A 115 17.58 11.71 -5.78
C HIS A 115 17.67 12.85 -6.79
N ALA A 116 17.38 12.58 -8.07
CA ALA A 116 17.42 13.59 -9.12
C ALA A 116 16.43 14.75 -8.86
N TRP A 117 15.23 14.45 -8.34
CA TRP A 117 14.23 15.47 -8.00
C TRP A 117 14.67 16.31 -6.80
N HIS A 118 15.25 15.65 -5.79
CA HIS A 118 15.79 16.35 -4.63
C HIS A 118 16.96 17.26 -5.01
N ALA A 119 17.93 16.76 -5.78
CA ALA A 119 19.09 17.54 -6.20
C ALA A 119 18.66 18.77 -7.03
N ASP A 120 17.85 18.55 -8.06
CA ASP A 120 17.34 19.59 -8.95
C ASP A 120 16.46 20.64 -8.22
N GLY A 121 15.65 20.20 -7.25
CA GLY A 121 14.81 21.12 -6.48
C GLY A 121 15.52 21.82 -5.32
N SER A 122 16.64 21.28 -4.80
CA SER A 122 17.38 21.93 -3.72
C SER A 122 18.01 23.22 -4.20
N ASP A 123 18.73 23.17 -5.31
CA ASP A 123 19.36 24.36 -5.93
C ASP A 123 18.31 25.45 -6.19
N TRP A 124 17.13 25.03 -6.66
CA TRP A 124 16.05 25.95 -7.00
C TRP A 124 15.33 26.52 -5.76
N LEU A 125 15.08 25.72 -4.73
CA LEU A 125 14.44 26.18 -3.50
C LEU A 125 15.37 27.09 -2.68
N ASP A 126 16.69 26.87 -2.76
CA ASP A 126 17.68 27.77 -2.16
C ASP A 126 17.61 29.18 -2.77
N GLU A 127 17.38 29.31 -4.10
CA GLU A 127 17.17 30.60 -4.76
C GLU A 127 15.89 31.32 -4.28
N GLU A 128 14.87 30.56 -3.87
CA GLU A 128 13.61 31.07 -3.34
C GLU A 128 13.63 31.28 -1.80
N ASP A 129 14.80 31.10 -1.16
CA ASP A 129 14.99 31.19 0.29
C ASP A 129 14.03 30.24 1.04
N VAL A 130 13.98 28.98 0.60
CA VAL A 130 13.23 27.89 1.23
C VAL A 130 14.15 26.72 1.56
N GLU A 131 14.26 26.39 2.84
CA GLU A 131 15.00 25.22 3.31
C GLU A 131 14.23 23.93 3.04
N TRP A 132 14.84 23.01 2.29
CA TRP A 132 14.26 21.71 2.01
C TRP A 132 14.70 20.65 3.05
N VAL A 133 13.84 20.41 4.05
CA VAL A 133 14.16 19.63 5.25
C VAL A 133 13.86 18.13 5.04
N PRO A 134 14.87 17.24 5.16
CA PRO A 134 14.65 15.81 5.01
C PRO A 134 13.88 15.25 6.21
N THR A 135 12.78 14.53 5.92
CA THR A 135 11.98 13.86 6.96
C THR A 135 11.80 12.37 6.64
N LYS A 136 11.56 11.57 7.69
CA LYS A 136 11.42 10.10 7.57
C LYS A 136 10.14 9.62 8.25
N GLY A 137 9.33 8.87 7.52
CA GLY A 137 8.18 8.16 8.08
C GLY A 137 7.00 9.03 8.51
N VAL A 138 6.93 10.29 8.04
CA VAL A 138 5.97 11.29 8.52
C VAL A 138 4.54 10.84 8.25
N VAL A 139 4.25 10.48 7.01
CA VAL A 139 2.94 9.98 6.59
C VAL A 139 2.77 8.51 6.97
N GLU A 140 3.84 7.72 6.94
CA GLU A 140 3.79 6.28 7.30
C GLU A 140 3.37 6.04 8.75
N ARG A 141 3.77 6.93 9.67
CA ARG A 141 3.29 6.87 11.07
C ARG A 141 1.79 7.11 11.17
N LEU A 142 1.23 8.03 10.39
CA LEU A 142 -0.23 8.25 10.33
C LEU A 142 -0.92 7.01 9.76
N ARG A 143 -0.42 6.48 8.65
CA ARG A 143 -0.92 5.26 7.99
C ARG A 143 -0.78 3.98 8.82
N SER A 144 0.01 4.00 9.90
CA SER A 144 0.19 2.83 10.76
C SER A 144 -1.11 2.49 11.51
N ILE A 145 -1.88 3.50 11.91
CA ILE A 145 -3.17 3.39 12.57
C ILE A 145 -4.27 3.64 11.55
N LYS A 146 -5.08 2.62 11.29
CA LYS A 146 -6.11 2.67 10.24
C LYS A 146 -7.35 3.36 10.76
N ASP A 147 -7.88 4.31 10.00
CA ASP A 147 -9.21 4.85 10.26
C ASP A 147 -10.32 3.87 9.78
N ALA A 148 -11.58 4.20 10.12
CA ALA A 148 -12.72 3.33 9.81
C ALA A 148 -12.93 3.11 8.30
N TYR A 149 -12.58 4.09 7.46
CA TYR A 149 -12.65 3.93 6.01
C TYR A 149 -11.62 2.92 5.54
N GLU A 150 -10.37 3.01 6.02
CA GLU A 150 -9.30 2.06 5.70
C GLU A 150 -9.67 0.63 6.11
N VAL A 151 -10.21 0.45 7.33
CA VAL A 151 -10.58 -0.87 7.85
C VAL A 151 -11.65 -1.55 6.99
N GLU A 152 -12.66 -0.81 6.53
CA GLU A 152 -13.69 -1.37 5.65
C GLU A 152 -13.10 -1.83 4.31
N ARG A 153 -12.11 -1.11 3.76
CA ARG A 153 -11.49 -1.44 2.47
C ARG A 153 -10.56 -2.64 2.59
N LEU A 154 -9.84 -2.75 3.71
CA LEU A 154 -9.07 -3.94 4.05
C LEU A 154 -9.97 -5.18 4.16
N LYS A 155 -11.12 -5.06 4.84
CA LYS A 155 -12.12 -6.14 4.92
C LYS A 155 -12.64 -6.50 3.53
N ARG A 156 -13.00 -5.51 2.72
CA ARG A 156 -13.50 -5.74 1.37
C ARG A 156 -12.47 -6.43 0.47
N ALA A 157 -11.21 -6.01 0.53
CA ALA A 157 -10.13 -6.67 -0.19
C ALA A 157 -9.95 -8.12 0.25
N GLN A 158 -10.10 -8.42 1.54
CA GLN A 158 -10.01 -9.79 2.05
C GLN A 158 -11.21 -10.64 1.60
N GLU A 159 -12.44 -10.10 1.67
CA GLU A 159 -13.66 -10.77 1.19
C GLU A 159 -13.54 -11.17 -0.29
N VAL A 160 -12.97 -10.29 -1.12
CA VAL A 160 -12.71 -10.60 -2.54
C VAL A 160 -11.71 -11.76 -2.68
N ALA A 161 -10.60 -11.70 -1.94
CA ALA A 161 -9.58 -12.75 -1.98
C ALA A 161 -10.14 -14.11 -1.51
N ASP A 162 -10.92 -14.14 -0.43
CA ASP A 162 -11.56 -15.35 0.11
C ASP A 162 -12.57 -15.95 -0.88
N ALA A 163 -13.44 -15.12 -1.46
CA ALA A 163 -14.44 -15.57 -2.43
C ALA A 163 -13.78 -16.16 -3.68
N VAL A 164 -12.77 -15.48 -4.24
CA VAL A 164 -12.04 -15.98 -5.40
C VAL A 164 -11.27 -17.26 -5.09
N PHE A 165 -10.68 -17.37 -3.88
CA PHE A 165 -10.00 -18.61 -3.51
C PHE A 165 -10.92 -19.81 -3.51
N ALA A 166 -12.14 -19.66 -2.95
CA ALA A 166 -13.14 -20.70 -2.92
C ALA A 166 -13.52 -21.19 -4.34
N GLU A 167 -13.49 -20.29 -5.32
CA GLU A 167 -13.74 -20.62 -6.72
C GLU A 167 -12.55 -21.28 -7.44
N VAL A 168 -11.32 -20.95 -7.05
CA VAL A 168 -10.09 -21.54 -7.64
C VAL A 168 -9.76 -22.89 -7.03
N LEU A 169 -10.11 -23.12 -5.75
CA LEU A 169 -9.78 -24.34 -5.03
C LEU A 169 -10.18 -25.64 -5.78
N PRO A 170 -11.37 -25.76 -6.41
CA PRO A 170 -11.75 -26.92 -7.20
C PRO A 170 -10.87 -27.19 -8.43
N LEU A 171 -10.07 -26.23 -8.86
CA LEU A 171 -9.18 -26.34 -10.03
C LEU A 171 -7.83 -27.00 -9.68
N VAL A 172 -7.53 -27.16 -8.38
CA VAL A 172 -6.32 -27.82 -7.91
C VAL A 172 -6.43 -29.33 -8.12
N ARG A 173 -5.71 -29.84 -9.13
CA ARG A 173 -5.70 -31.26 -9.50
C ARG A 173 -4.39 -31.67 -10.17
N PRO A 174 -4.04 -32.96 -10.21
CA PRO A 174 -2.87 -33.40 -10.95
C PRO A 174 -2.93 -32.97 -12.43
N GLY A 175 -1.81 -32.51 -12.97
CA GLY A 175 -1.69 -32.11 -14.37
C GLY A 175 -1.90 -30.61 -14.65
N VAL A 176 -2.43 -29.81 -13.71
CA VAL A 176 -2.42 -28.34 -13.87
C VAL A 176 -1.06 -27.78 -13.49
N THR A 177 -0.65 -26.65 -14.10
CA THR A 177 0.59 -25.97 -13.71
C THR A 177 0.33 -24.94 -12.62
N GLU A 178 1.34 -24.67 -11.80
CA GLU A 178 1.32 -23.55 -10.82
C GLU A 178 0.93 -22.23 -11.50
N ARG A 179 1.52 -21.93 -12.67
CA ARG A 179 1.23 -20.73 -13.45
C ARG A 179 -0.22 -20.65 -13.91
N ALA A 180 -0.83 -21.76 -14.32
CA ALA A 180 -2.24 -21.77 -14.72
C ALA A 180 -3.15 -21.38 -13.55
N LEU A 181 -2.90 -21.92 -12.35
CA LEU A 181 -3.63 -21.57 -11.13
C LEU A 181 -3.43 -20.10 -10.74
N ALA A 182 -2.19 -19.60 -10.85
CA ALA A 182 -1.89 -18.20 -10.54
C ALA A 182 -2.58 -17.21 -11.51
N ILE A 183 -2.65 -17.56 -12.80
CA ILE A 183 -3.38 -16.78 -13.81
C ILE A 183 -4.87 -16.77 -13.49
N GLU A 184 -5.43 -17.91 -13.11
CA GLU A 184 -6.85 -17.99 -12.77
C GLU A 184 -7.22 -17.16 -11.54
N LEU A 185 -6.39 -17.20 -10.48
CA LEU A 185 -6.54 -16.33 -9.32
C LEU A 185 -6.57 -14.87 -9.74
N ARG A 186 -5.55 -14.43 -10.49
CA ARG A 186 -5.45 -13.04 -10.95
C ARG A 186 -6.66 -12.64 -11.79
N HIS A 187 -7.04 -13.47 -12.75
CA HIS A 187 -8.17 -13.20 -13.64
C HIS A 187 -9.47 -13.02 -12.85
N ARG A 188 -9.76 -13.92 -11.91
CA ARG A 188 -10.97 -13.83 -11.08
C ARG A 188 -10.96 -12.66 -10.09
N ILE A 189 -9.80 -12.32 -9.53
CA ILE A 189 -9.63 -11.14 -8.67
C ILE A 189 -9.96 -9.86 -9.46
N GLU A 190 -9.42 -9.72 -10.68
CA GLU A 190 -9.70 -8.57 -11.53
C GLU A 190 -11.19 -8.53 -11.96
N LEU A 191 -11.81 -9.69 -12.27
CA LEU A 191 -13.26 -9.77 -12.55
C LEU A 191 -14.14 -9.41 -11.34
N ALA A 192 -13.66 -9.67 -10.12
CA ALA A 192 -14.35 -9.30 -8.88
C ALA A 192 -14.26 -7.79 -8.56
N GLY A 193 -13.66 -6.99 -9.45
CA GLY A 193 -13.57 -5.53 -9.34
C GLY A 193 -12.35 -5.03 -8.57
N ALA A 194 -11.37 -5.89 -8.29
CA ALA A 194 -10.10 -5.47 -7.71
C ALA A 194 -9.22 -4.78 -8.78
N GLU A 195 -8.44 -3.79 -8.33
CA GLU A 195 -7.41 -3.13 -9.14
C GLU A 195 -6.27 -4.11 -9.46
N ASN A 196 -5.53 -3.83 -10.53
CA ASN A 196 -4.42 -4.66 -11.00
C ASN A 196 -3.29 -4.76 -9.96
N TYR A 197 -2.98 -5.99 -9.54
CA TYR A 197 -1.83 -6.29 -8.68
C TYR A 197 -0.59 -6.59 -9.52
N PRO A 198 0.59 -5.98 -9.24
CA PRO A 198 1.78 -6.23 -10.03
C PRO A 198 2.29 -7.67 -9.85
N GLY A 199 2.39 -8.40 -10.96
CA GLY A 199 2.91 -9.78 -10.98
C GLY A 199 1.82 -10.85 -11.01
N LEU A 200 2.21 -12.09 -10.75
CA LEU A 200 1.28 -13.20 -10.54
C LEU A 200 1.32 -13.60 -9.06
N PRO A 201 0.19 -14.06 -8.51
CA PRO A 201 0.14 -14.81 -7.25
C PRO A 201 1.26 -15.84 -7.10
N ILE A 202 1.73 -16.05 -5.88
CA ILE A 202 2.60 -17.19 -5.57
C ILE A 202 1.72 -18.44 -5.57
N VAL A 203 2.12 -19.42 -6.37
CA VAL A 203 1.59 -20.78 -6.35
C VAL A 203 2.78 -21.71 -6.40
N ALA A 204 3.01 -22.47 -5.34
CA ALA A 204 4.19 -23.34 -5.21
C ALA A 204 3.76 -24.74 -4.79
N SER A 205 4.13 -25.75 -5.57
CA SER A 205 3.67 -27.14 -5.40
C SER A 205 4.81 -28.11 -5.11
N GLY A 206 4.52 -29.13 -4.30
CA GLY A 206 5.47 -30.17 -3.90
C GLY A 206 6.68 -29.57 -3.19
N TRP A 207 7.88 -29.96 -3.60
CA TRP A 207 9.14 -29.44 -3.05
C TRP A 207 9.25 -27.91 -3.14
N ARG A 208 8.58 -27.27 -4.12
CA ARG A 208 8.60 -25.81 -4.25
C ARG A 208 7.82 -25.11 -3.16
N ALA A 209 6.88 -25.77 -2.50
CA ALA A 209 6.16 -25.21 -1.36
C ALA A 209 7.10 -24.89 -0.17
N ALA A 210 8.32 -25.44 -0.17
CA ALA A 210 9.36 -25.09 0.80
C ALA A 210 10.09 -23.77 0.46
N LEU A 211 9.85 -23.16 -0.71
CA LEU A 211 10.44 -21.88 -1.10
C LEU A 211 9.55 -20.73 -0.59
N PRO A 212 10.00 -19.89 0.38
CA PRO A 212 9.17 -18.84 0.96
C PRO A 212 8.64 -17.82 -0.05
N HIS A 213 9.37 -17.60 -1.15
CA HIS A 213 8.98 -16.71 -2.25
C HIS A 213 8.95 -17.45 -3.60
N GLY A 214 8.42 -18.69 -3.60
CA GLY A 214 8.35 -19.58 -4.75
C GLY A 214 7.35 -19.13 -5.83
N ARG A 215 7.66 -18.04 -6.56
CA ARG A 215 6.83 -17.52 -7.68
C ARG A 215 6.30 -18.63 -8.59
N ALA A 216 5.03 -18.55 -8.98
CA ALA A 216 4.37 -19.56 -9.79
C ALA A 216 5.16 -19.90 -11.07
N SER A 217 5.41 -21.19 -11.30
CA SER A 217 6.21 -21.68 -12.42
C SER A 217 5.41 -22.56 -13.39
N THR A 218 6.12 -23.16 -14.35
CA THR A 218 5.57 -24.18 -15.23
C THR A 218 5.56 -25.58 -14.61
N LYS A 219 5.98 -25.75 -13.34
CA LYS A 219 5.88 -27.04 -12.64
C LYS A 219 4.42 -27.50 -12.66
N VAL A 220 4.25 -28.77 -13.02
CA VAL A 220 2.97 -29.47 -12.97
C VAL A 220 2.72 -29.93 -11.54
N VAL A 221 1.51 -29.69 -11.05
CA VAL A 221 1.04 -30.20 -9.76
C VAL A 221 0.83 -31.70 -9.87
N GLU A 222 1.36 -32.45 -8.91
CA GLU A 222 1.25 -33.90 -8.83
C GLU A 222 0.33 -34.34 -7.68
N LYS A 223 -0.13 -35.59 -7.72
CA LYS A 223 -0.94 -36.16 -6.63
C LYS A 223 -0.08 -36.34 -5.39
N GLY A 224 -0.62 -35.99 -4.23
CA GLY A 224 0.05 -36.13 -2.93
C GLY A 224 0.98 -34.98 -2.57
N GLU A 225 0.94 -33.88 -3.32
CA GLU A 225 1.69 -32.67 -3.03
C GLU A 225 0.87 -31.66 -2.22
N PHE A 226 1.58 -30.86 -1.42
CA PHE A 226 1.08 -29.55 -1.04
C PHE A 226 1.10 -28.57 -2.21
N VAL A 227 0.13 -27.66 -2.22
CA VAL A 227 0.07 -26.50 -3.10
C VAL A 227 -0.15 -25.28 -2.19
N LEU A 228 0.87 -24.46 -2.08
CA LEU A 228 0.85 -23.19 -1.34
C LEU A 228 0.40 -22.08 -2.28
N PHE A 229 -0.58 -21.31 -1.83
CA PHE A 229 -1.08 -20.10 -2.47
C PHE A 229 -0.78 -18.91 -1.57
N ASP A 230 -0.15 -17.87 -2.11
CA ASP A 230 0.09 -16.60 -1.43
C ASP A 230 -0.28 -15.45 -2.38
N PHE A 231 -1.33 -14.72 -1.99
CA PHE A 231 -1.98 -13.69 -2.80
C PHE A 231 -2.94 -12.82 -1.98
N GLY A 232 -3.38 -11.73 -2.60
CA GLY A 232 -4.47 -10.91 -2.11
C GLY A 232 -5.12 -10.10 -3.23
N ALA A 233 -6.02 -9.21 -2.86
CA ALA A 233 -6.71 -8.31 -3.77
C ALA A 233 -6.37 -6.84 -3.43
N LEU A 234 -6.44 -5.97 -4.42
CA LEU A 234 -6.33 -4.52 -4.25
C LEU A 234 -7.70 -3.89 -4.46
N VAL A 235 -8.30 -3.32 -3.42
CA VAL A 235 -9.62 -2.67 -3.50
C VAL A 235 -9.52 -1.25 -2.96
N ASP A 236 -9.92 -0.28 -3.76
CA ASP A 236 -9.87 1.16 -3.45
C ASP A 236 -8.50 1.62 -2.89
N GLY A 237 -7.41 1.02 -3.40
CA GLY A 237 -6.04 1.33 -2.95
C GLY A 237 -5.57 0.61 -1.69
N TYR A 238 -6.36 -0.32 -1.13
CA TYR A 238 -6.00 -1.14 0.03
C TYR A 238 -5.79 -2.60 -0.35
N HIS A 239 -4.74 -3.19 0.19
CA HIS A 239 -4.35 -4.57 -0.07
C HIS A 239 -4.90 -5.51 1.00
N SER A 240 -5.43 -6.66 0.59
CA SER A 240 -5.41 -7.88 1.40
C SER A 240 -4.16 -8.70 1.09
N ASP A 241 -3.85 -9.66 1.96
CA ASP A 241 -2.76 -10.60 1.78
C ASP A 241 -3.06 -11.86 2.61
N MET A 242 -3.09 -13.02 1.96
CA MET A 242 -3.31 -14.29 2.63
C MET A 242 -2.51 -15.42 2.01
N THR A 243 -2.12 -16.36 2.87
CA THR A 243 -1.50 -17.62 2.45
C THR A 243 -2.36 -18.81 2.87
N ARG A 244 -2.58 -19.76 1.96
CA ARG A 244 -3.21 -21.05 2.23
C ARG A 244 -2.43 -22.17 1.56
N THR A 245 -2.15 -23.23 2.32
CA THR A 245 -1.61 -24.47 1.77
C THR A 245 -2.72 -25.51 1.70
N VAL A 246 -2.87 -26.16 0.55
CA VAL A 246 -3.87 -27.21 0.34
C VAL A 246 -3.20 -28.49 -0.16
N ALA A 247 -3.88 -29.62 -0.02
CA ALA A 247 -3.40 -30.92 -0.49
C ALA A 247 -4.01 -31.25 -1.87
N CYS A 248 -3.17 -31.67 -2.82
CA CYS A 248 -3.62 -32.24 -4.08
C CYS A 248 -3.87 -33.75 -3.92
N GLY A 249 -5.03 -34.13 -3.39
CA GLY A 249 -5.32 -35.52 -3.00
C GLY A 249 -4.83 -35.85 -1.60
N GLU A 250 -4.42 -37.09 -1.35
CA GLU A 250 -3.94 -37.54 -0.03
C GLU A 250 -2.45 -37.27 0.13
N VAL A 251 -2.07 -36.61 1.23
CA VAL A 251 -0.68 -36.33 1.60
C VAL A 251 -0.19 -37.28 2.69
N SER A 252 1.13 -37.39 2.87
CA SER A 252 1.71 -38.24 3.91
C SER A 252 1.39 -37.76 5.33
N ALA A 253 1.57 -38.64 6.31
CA ALA A 253 1.45 -38.28 7.73
C ALA A 253 2.44 -37.18 8.14
N GLU A 254 3.62 -37.14 7.52
CA GLU A 254 4.62 -36.09 7.74
C GLU A 254 4.14 -34.72 7.24
N HIS A 255 3.59 -34.64 6.02
CA HIS A 255 2.95 -33.42 5.52
C HIS A 255 1.85 -32.94 6.49
N ARG A 256 0.98 -33.86 6.93
CA ARG A 256 -0.09 -33.54 7.87
C ARG A 256 0.46 -32.97 9.19
N ALA A 257 1.50 -33.58 9.75
CA ALA A 257 2.15 -33.10 10.97
C ALA A 257 2.74 -31.70 10.80
N ILE A 258 3.40 -31.41 9.67
CA ILE A 258 3.92 -30.07 9.35
C ILE A 258 2.78 -29.05 9.25
N TYR A 259 1.69 -29.40 8.56
CA TYR A 259 0.54 -28.51 8.43
C TYR A 259 -0.10 -28.19 9.78
N ASP A 260 -0.36 -29.21 10.60
CA ASP A 260 -0.97 -29.04 11.92
C ASP A 260 -0.07 -28.21 12.85
N LEU A 261 1.26 -28.37 12.75
CA LEU A 261 2.26 -27.59 13.47
C LEU A 261 2.24 -26.10 13.06
N VAL A 262 2.25 -25.80 11.76
CA VAL A 262 2.17 -24.41 11.27
C VAL A 262 0.83 -23.77 11.64
N ALA A 263 -0.27 -24.53 11.55
CA ALA A 263 -1.59 -24.05 11.95
C ALA A 263 -1.68 -23.78 13.47
N LEU A 264 -0.97 -24.54 14.30
CA LEU A 264 -0.86 -24.26 15.73
C LEU A 264 -0.07 -22.96 15.99
N SER A 265 1.08 -22.79 15.31
CA SER A 265 1.89 -21.56 15.36
C SER A 265 1.08 -20.31 14.98
N GLU A 266 0.36 -20.37 13.84
CA GLU A 266 -0.45 -19.24 13.36
C GLU A 266 -1.56 -18.86 14.34
N ARG A 267 -2.31 -19.85 14.87
CA ARG A 267 -3.33 -19.60 15.89
C ARG A 267 -2.76 -18.98 17.16
N ALA A 268 -1.61 -19.44 17.64
CA ALA A 268 -0.98 -18.90 18.84
C ALA A 268 -0.65 -17.40 18.69
N GLY A 269 -0.17 -16.99 17.52
CA GLY A 269 0.07 -15.58 17.22
C GLY A 269 -1.22 -14.75 17.13
N VAL A 270 -2.23 -15.27 16.43
CA VAL A 270 -3.54 -14.58 16.25
C VAL A 270 -4.25 -14.41 17.59
N GLU A 271 -4.28 -15.43 18.44
CA GLU A 271 -4.93 -15.38 19.76
C GLU A 271 -4.23 -14.42 20.73
N LEU A 272 -2.91 -14.26 20.62
CA LEU A 272 -2.14 -13.33 21.43
C LEU A 272 -2.28 -11.86 20.97
N ALA A 273 -2.61 -11.63 19.70
CA ALA A 273 -2.61 -10.29 19.12
C ALA A 273 -3.67 -9.37 19.78
N ALA A 274 -3.20 -8.40 20.56
CA ALA A 274 -4.04 -7.43 21.25
C ALA A 274 -3.32 -6.08 21.43
N ALA A 275 -4.09 -5.02 21.74
CA ALA A 275 -3.53 -3.72 22.06
C ALA A 275 -2.55 -3.82 23.26
N GLY A 276 -1.35 -3.26 23.09
CA GLY A 276 -0.28 -3.30 24.10
C GLY A 276 0.67 -4.50 23.98
N VAL A 277 0.36 -5.50 23.16
CA VAL A 277 1.27 -6.62 22.88
C VAL A 277 2.30 -6.22 21.82
N THR A 278 3.57 -6.53 22.04
CA THR A 278 4.65 -6.21 21.10
C THR A 278 4.71 -7.20 19.95
N GLY A 279 5.21 -6.75 18.79
CA GLY A 279 5.44 -7.65 17.64
C GLY A 279 6.42 -8.79 17.97
N GLN A 280 7.38 -8.56 18.87
CA GLN A 280 8.29 -9.60 19.36
C GLN A 280 7.57 -10.69 20.16
N ALA A 281 6.59 -10.31 20.99
CA ALA A 281 5.80 -11.29 21.75
C ALA A 281 4.94 -12.15 20.81
N ILE A 282 4.34 -11.54 19.79
CA ILE A 282 3.56 -12.26 18.77
C ILE A 282 4.47 -13.20 17.95
N ASP A 283 5.62 -12.71 17.45
CA ASP A 283 6.60 -13.56 16.75
C ASP A 283 7.01 -14.75 17.62
N ARG A 284 7.29 -14.50 18.90
CA ARG A 284 7.67 -15.55 19.84
C ARG A 284 6.56 -16.58 20.04
N ALA A 285 5.30 -16.16 20.16
CA ALA A 285 4.17 -17.09 20.27
C ALA A 285 4.01 -17.97 19.03
N CYS A 286 4.28 -17.44 17.83
CA CYS A 286 4.34 -18.24 16.60
C CYS A 286 5.57 -19.17 16.57
N ARG A 287 6.72 -18.68 17.05
CA ARG A 287 8.01 -19.35 16.91
C ARG A 287 8.19 -20.48 17.93
N ASP A 288 7.75 -20.31 19.17
CA ASP A 288 7.93 -21.28 20.26
C ASP A 288 7.39 -22.70 19.92
N PRO A 289 6.24 -22.88 19.23
CA PRO A 289 5.79 -24.20 18.82
C PRO A 289 6.68 -24.91 17.78
N ILE A 290 7.45 -24.17 16.97
CA ILE A 290 8.18 -24.69 15.79
C ILE A 290 9.70 -24.82 15.99
N ILE A 291 10.22 -24.43 17.15
CA ILE A 291 11.66 -24.49 17.50
C ILE A 291 11.98 -25.51 18.59
#